data_AF-A0A3S3W8K6-F1
#
_entry.id   AF-A0A3S3W8K6-F1
#
_cell.length_a   1.000
_cell.length_b   1.000
_cell.length_c   1.000
_cell.angle_alpha   90.00
_cell.angle_beta   90.00
_cell.angle_gamma   90.00
#
_symmetry.space_group_name_H-M   'P 1'
#
loop_
_entity.id
_entity.type
_entity.pdbx_description
1 polymer ?
#
loop_
_entity_poly.entity_id
_entity_poly.type
_entity_poly.pdbx_seq_one_letter_code
_entity_poly.pdbx_strand_id
1 'polypeptide(L)' 'METVLQSIHFRKVFYLVSIILIILLFAIKYTLIPVIDRREAQSKKILRRILDTLIAILIAGLALGAALFWVSGNE' A
#
# COMPACT_ATOMS: atom_id res chain seq x y z
N MET A 1 -12.86 2.29 28.11
CA MET A 1 -12.15 3.45 27.51
C MET A 1 -10.82 3.04 26.88
N GLU A 2 -10.01 2.19 27.52
CA GLU A 2 -8.72 1.74 26.96
C GLU A 2 -8.84 0.99 25.62
N THR A 3 -9.83 0.10 25.48
CA THR A 3 -10.09 -0.66 24.24
C THR A 3 -10.44 0.23 23.03
N VAL A 4 -11.15 1.33 23.27
CA VAL A 4 -11.54 2.31 22.23
C VAL A 4 -10.35 3.17 21.82
N LEU A 5 -9.51 3.57 22.77
CA LEU A 5 -8.26 4.27 22.46
C LEU A 5 -7.28 3.39 21.67
N GLN A 6 -7.22 2.10 21.99
CA GLN A 6 -6.38 1.13 21.29
C GLN A 6 -6.87 0.88 19.86
N SER A 7 -8.19 0.82 19.62
CA SER A 7 -8.75 0.68 18.27
C SER A 7 -8.51 1.91 17.39
N ILE A 8 -8.63 3.12 17.95
CA ILE A 8 -8.31 4.37 17.26
C ILE A 8 -6.82 4.46 16.94
N HIS A 9 -5.95 4.08 17.88
CA HIS A 9 -4.50 4.07 17.66
C HIS A 9 -4.13 3.06 16.56
N PHE A 10 -4.70 1.85 16.59
CA PHE A 10 -4.49 0.84 15.56
C PHE A 10 -4.96 1.33 14.17
N ARG A 11 -6.12 1.98 14.09
CA ARG A 11 -6.63 2.58 12.84
C ARG A 11 -5.63 3.59 12.28
N LYS A 12 -5.14 4.53 13.10
CA LYS A 12 -4.16 5.53 12.68
C LYS A 12 -2.85 4.89 12.21
N VAL A 13 -2.34 3.92 12.96
CA VAL A 13 -1.09 3.21 12.62
C VAL A 13 -1.27 2.41 11.33
N PHE A 14 -2.39 1.73 11.13
CA PHE A 14 -2.69 0.97 9.91
C PHE A 14 -2.64 1.87 8.67
N TYR A 15 -3.37 2.99 8.66
CA TYR A 15 -3.33 3.93 7.53
C TYR A 15 -1.94 4.53 7.32
N LEU A 16 -1.24 4.91 8.39
CA LEU A 16 0.09 5.49 8.30
C LEU A 16 1.09 4.50 7.69
N VAL A 17 1.08 3.25 8.15
CA VAL A 17 1.93 2.17 7.62
C VAL A 17 1.59 1.88 6.16
N SER A 18 0.31 1.78 5.80
CA SER A 18 -0.12 1.54 4.42
C SER A 18 0.28 2.68 3.48
N ILE A 19 0.15 3.94 3.90
CA ILE A 19 0.58 5.11 3.13
C ILE A 19 2.10 5.08 2.92
N ILE A 20 2.87 4.83 3.98
CA ILE A 20 4.34 4.72 3.89
C ILE A 20 4.75 3.60 2.93
N LEU A 21 4.10 2.42 3.00
CA LEU A 21 4.34 1.30 2.10
C LEU A 21 4.07 1.64 0.64
N ILE A 22 2.97 2.35 0.36
CA ILE A 22 2.64 2.79 -1.01
C ILE A 22 3.68 3.78 -1.52
N ILE A 23 4.08 4.76 -0.70
CA ILE A 23 5.12 5.73 -1.07
C ILE A 23 6.45 5.02 -1.35
N LEU A 24 6.83 4.05 -0.51
CA LEU A 24 8.05 3.26 -0.69
C LEU A 24 8.01 2.47 -2.01
N LEU A 25 6.90 1.79 -2.30
CA LEU A 25 6.73 1.04 -3.55
C LEU A 25 6.74 1.94 -4.78
N PHE A 26 6.13 3.13 -4.69
CA PHE A 26 6.22 4.13 -5.74
C PHE A 26 7.66 4.62 -5.91
N ALA A 27 8.36 4.97 -4.83
CA ALA A 27 9.76 5.40 -4.90
C ALA A 27 10.64 4.31 -5.54
N ILE A 28 10.47 3.04 -5.15
CA ILE A 28 11.15 1.89 -5.76
C ILE A 28 10.81 1.81 -7.25
N LYS A 29 9.53 1.86 -7.62
CA LYS A 29 9.08 1.80 -9.02
C LYS A 29 9.69 2.92 -9.86
N TYR A 30 9.68 4.15 -9.39
CA TYR A 30 10.11 5.31 -10.16
C TYR A 30 11.62 5.60 -10.07
N THR A 31 12.34 5.04 -9.11
CA THR A 31 13.79 5.25 -9.00
C THR A 31 14.56 4.08 -9.61
N LEU A 32 14.16 2.83 -9.33
CA LEU A 32 14.88 1.65 -9.79
C LEU A 32 14.52 1.27 -11.23
N ILE A 33 13.27 1.46 -11.67
CA ILE A 33 12.85 1.01 -13.01
C ILE A 33 13.42 1.90 -14.14
N PRO A 34 13.36 3.25 -14.11
CA PRO A 34 13.86 4.05 -15.22
C PRO A 34 15.39 4.00 -15.38
N VAL A 35 16.14 3.76 -14.29
CA VAL A 35 17.60 3.58 -14.36
C VAL A 35 17.98 2.30 -15.13
N ILE A 36 17.07 1.33 -15.26
CA ILE A 36 17.33 -0.02 -15.77
C ILE A 36 16.74 -0.24 -17.18
N ASP A 37 16.08 0.78 -17.74
CA ASP A 37 15.25 0.74 -18.97
C ASP A 37 16.05 0.64 -20.29
N ARG A 38 17.39 0.69 -20.24
CA ARG A 38 18.22 0.72 -21.47
C ARG A 38 18.34 -0.65 -22.19
N ARG A 39 17.90 -1.75 -21.57
CA ARG A 39 17.83 -3.11 -22.16
C ARG A 39 16.72 -3.94 -21.48
N GLU A 40 15.52 -3.96 -22.05
CA GLU A 40 14.39 -4.78 -21.55
C GLU A 40 14.66 -6.29 -21.71
N ALA A 41 14.98 -6.98 -20.60
CA ALA A 41 14.95 -8.44 -20.52
C ALA A 41 13.58 -8.90 -19.99
N GLN A 42 13.06 -10.06 -20.43
CA GLN A 42 11.72 -10.55 -20.04
C GLN A 42 11.46 -10.57 -18.53
N SER A 43 12.47 -10.90 -17.72
CA SER A 43 12.37 -10.91 -16.25
C SER A 43 11.98 -9.54 -15.66
N LYS A 44 12.30 -8.44 -16.35
CA LYS A 44 11.98 -7.08 -15.91
C LYS A 44 10.51 -6.72 -16.12
N LYS A 45 9.85 -7.29 -17.15
CA LYS A 45 8.40 -7.14 -17.35
C LYS A 45 7.60 -7.82 -16.24
N ILE A 46 8.10 -8.96 -15.75
CA ILE A 46 7.50 -9.68 -14.62
C ILE A 46 7.63 -8.86 -13.34
N LEU A 47 8.83 -8.31 -13.06
CA LEU A 47 9.05 -7.48 -11.87
C LEU A 47 8.14 -6.24 -11.83
N ARG A 48 7.94 -5.56 -12.98
CA ARG A 48 7.02 -4.42 -13.09
C ARG A 48 5.58 -4.83 -12.77
N ARG A 49 5.11 -5.96 -13.33
CA ARG A 49 3.78 -6.49 -13.04
C ARG A 49 3.61 -6.87 -11.58
N ILE A 50 4.63 -7.48 -10.96
CA ILE A 50 4.59 -7.83 -9.53
C ILE A 50 4.46 -6.55 -8.68
N LEU A 51 5.25 -5.51 -8.97
CA LEU A 51 5.17 -4.21 -8.30
C LEU A 51 3.79 -3.56 -8.47
N ASP A 52 3.25 -3.56 -9.70
CA ASP A 52 1.92 -3.01 -9.97
C ASP A 52 0.82 -3.79 -9.24
N THR A 53 0.89 -5.13 -9.21
CA THR A 53 -0.05 -5.98 -8.46
C THR A 53 0.06 -5.73 -6.96
N LEU A 54 1.27 -5.59 -6.41
CA LEU A 54 1.47 -5.28 -4.99
C LEU A 54 0.88 -3.92 -4.61
N ILE A 55 1.09 -2.89 -5.44
CA ILE A 55 0.49 -1.57 -5.25
C ILE A 55 -1.04 -1.67 -5.32
N ALA A 56 -1.59 -2.40 -6.30
CA ALA A 56 -3.03 -2.58 -6.43
C ALA A 56 -3.66 -3.29 -5.22
N ILE A 57 -3.03 -4.35 -4.70
CA ILE A 57 -3.48 -5.06 -3.50
C ILE A 57 -3.44 -4.14 -2.27
N LEU A 58 -2.39 -3.34 -2.11
CA LEU A 58 -2.30 -2.38 -1.01
C LEU A 58 -3.39 -1.30 -1.08
N ILE A 59 -3.67 -0.77 -2.27
CA ILE A 59 -4.75 0.20 -2.48
C ILE A 59 -6.11 -0.45 -2.18
N ALA A 60 -6.33 -1.68 -2.65
CA ALA A 60 -7.56 -2.42 -2.34
C ALA A 60 -7.71 -2.68 -0.83
N GLY A 61 -6.64 -3.06 -0.15
CA GLY A 61 -6.62 -3.25 1.30
C GLY A 61 -6.92 -1.96 2.08
N LEU A 62 -6.41 -0.82 1.61
CA LEU A 62 -6.76 0.49 2.15
C LEU A 62 -8.23 0.84 1.95
N ALA A 63 -8.77 0.59 0.77
CA ALA A 63 -10.18 0.85 0.46
C ALA A 63 -11.11 -0.04 1.30
N LEU A 64 -10.79 -1.33 1.44
CA LEU A 64 -11.53 -2.26 2.30
C LEU A 64 -11.42 -1.88 3.78
N GLY A 65 -10.22 -1.51 4.24
CA GLY A 65 -10.02 -0.97 5.59
C GLY A 65 -10.88 0.28 5.81
N ALA A 66 -10.89 1.21 4.86
CA ALA A 66 -11.72 2.41 4.91
C ALA A 66 -13.21 2.09 5.00
N ALA A 67 -13.70 1.17 4.18
CA ALA A 67 -15.09 0.72 4.23
C ALA A 67 -15.44 0.04 5.56
N LEU A 68 -14.62 -0.90 6.04
CA LEU A 68 -14.85 -1.60 7.31
C LEU A 68 -14.84 -0.64 8.49
N PHE A 69 -13.88 0.28 8.53
CA PHE A 69 -13.81 1.26 9.60
C PHE A 69 -14.87 2.38 9.49
N TRP A 70 -15.43 2.60 8.30
CA TRP A 70 -16.58 3.48 8.12
C TRP A 70 -17.83 2.84 8.72
N VAL A 71 -18.06 1.57 8.40
CA VAL A 71 -19.20 0.79 8.95
C VAL A 71 -19.05 0.61 10.46
N SER A 72 -17.85 0.29 10.97
CA SER A 72 -17.62 0.08 12.40
C SER A 72 -17.54 1.37 13.23
N GLY A 73 -17.43 2.53 12.59
CA GLY A 73 -17.36 3.85 13.25
C GLY A 73 -18.72 4.56 13.30
N ASN A 74 -19.76 3.95 12.75
CA ASN A 74 -21.15 4.40 12.81
C ASN A 74 -21.91 3.75 13.99
N GLU A 75 -21.18 3.22 14.97
CA GLU A 75 -21.67 2.84 16.31
C GLU A 75 -21.02 3.74 17.37
#